data_AF-A0A5B7CV10-F1
#
_entry.id   AF-A0A5B7CV10-F1
#
_cell.length_a   1.000
_cell.length_b   1.000
_cell.length_c   1.000
_cell.angle_alpha   90.00
_cell.angle_beta   90.00
_cell.angle_gamma   90.00
#
_symmetry.space_group_name_H-M   'P 1'
#
loop_
_entity.id
_entity.type
_entity.pdbx_description
1 polymer ?
#
loop_
_entity_poly.entity_id
_entity_poly.type
_entity_poly.pdbx_seq_one_letter_code
_entity_poly.pdbx_strand_id
1 'polypeptide(L)'
;MTRPGQHVGRQITRDSVAVLWYFGRIKRIEAEKKLLLPENEHGAFLIRDSESRRNDYSLSVRDGDTVKHYRIRQLDDGGFFIARRTTFRTLQDLVEHYSNDADGLCVNLRKPCIQVSVSCSVRFMGVLRCLPWGLVCV
;
A
#
# COMPACT_ATOMS: atom_id res chain seq x y z
N MET A 1 37.34 11.40 17.42
CA MET A 1 36.81 10.03 17.27
C MET A 1 35.29 10.12 17.27
N THR A 2 34.68 9.61 16.20
CA THR A 2 33.36 9.98 15.70
C THR A 2 32.20 9.35 16.49
N ARG A 3 31.08 10.08 16.53
CA ARG A 3 29.89 9.96 17.39
C ARG A 3 29.20 8.59 17.34
N PRO A 4 28.64 8.06 18.45
CA PRO A 4 27.74 6.92 18.40
C PRO A 4 26.39 7.35 17.82
N GLY A 5 26.05 6.79 16.65
CA GLY A 5 24.81 7.05 15.93
C GLY A 5 23.62 6.41 16.61
N GLN A 6 22.79 7.22 17.26
CA GLN A 6 21.45 6.81 17.69
C GLN A 6 20.58 6.53 16.46
N HIS A 7 20.45 5.25 16.12
CA HIS A 7 19.46 4.77 15.18
C HIS A 7 18.15 4.64 15.95
N VAL A 8 17.36 5.74 15.97
CA VAL A 8 15.96 5.69 16.36
C VAL A 8 15.27 4.75 15.36
N GLY A 9 15.10 3.50 15.78
CA GLY A 9 14.26 2.53 15.12
C GLY A 9 12.84 3.10 15.11
N ARG A 10 12.32 3.35 13.92
CA ARG A 10 10.93 3.77 13.75
C ARG A 10 10.04 2.66 14.30
N GLN A 11 9.47 2.91 15.47
CA GLN A 11 8.44 2.08 16.08
C GLN A 11 7.15 2.23 15.25
N ILE A 12 7.10 1.58 14.08
CA ILE A 12 5.79 1.16 13.55
C ILE A 12 5.48 -0.09 14.37
N THR A 13 4.62 0.11 15.36
CA THR A 13 4.23 -0.87 16.37
C THR A 13 3.98 -2.24 15.75
N ARG A 14 4.85 -3.20 16.11
CA ARG A 14 4.58 -4.65 16.06
C ARG A 14 3.45 -4.93 17.04
N ASP A 15 2.21 -4.65 16.64
CA ASP A 15 1.00 -5.40 16.98
C ASP A 15 -0.23 -4.70 16.37
N SER A 16 -1.17 -5.48 15.85
CA SER A 16 -2.48 -5.08 15.27
C SER A 16 -2.48 -4.78 13.75
N VAL A 17 -2.80 -5.80 12.95
CA VAL A 17 -3.13 -5.75 11.50
C VAL A 17 -2.10 -5.01 10.65
N ALA A 18 -1.16 -5.76 10.07
CA ALA A 18 -0.32 -5.24 9.00
C ALA A 18 -1.20 -4.51 7.98
N VAL A 19 -1.01 -3.20 7.89
CA VAL A 19 -1.82 -2.33 7.05
C VAL A 19 -1.60 -2.77 5.60
N LEU A 20 -2.62 -3.41 4.99
CA LEU A 20 -2.49 -4.15 3.72
C LEU A 20 -1.93 -3.30 2.57
N TRP A 21 -2.13 -1.99 2.61
CA TRP A 21 -1.63 -1.03 1.61
C TRP A 21 -0.21 -0.53 1.89
N TYR A 22 0.41 -0.81 3.03
CA TYR A 22 1.74 -0.31 3.39
C TYR A 22 2.84 -1.33 3.09
N PHE A 23 3.74 -0.99 2.16
CA PHE A 23 4.81 -1.88 1.67
C PHE A 23 6.20 -1.53 2.22
N GLY A 24 6.31 -0.49 3.06
CA GLY A 24 7.60 -0.04 3.60
C GLY A 24 8.57 0.42 2.51
N ARG A 25 9.84 0.01 2.61
CA ARG A 25 10.93 0.44 1.72
C ARG A 25 10.96 -0.35 0.40
N ILE A 26 10.01 -0.05 -0.48
CA ILE A 26 10.04 -0.54 -1.87
C ILE A 26 10.42 0.57 -2.85
N LYS A 27 11.13 0.20 -3.92
CA LYS A 27 11.50 1.11 -5.00
C LYS A 27 10.29 1.49 -5.83
N ARG A 28 10.36 2.63 -6.51
CA ARG A 28 9.31 3.06 -7.46
C ARG A 28 8.96 1.97 -8.48
N ILE A 29 9.96 1.41 -9.14
CA ILE A 29 9.79 0.36 -10.16
C ILE A 29 9.13 -0.89 -9.57
N GLU A 30 9.46 -1.25 -8.34
CA GLU A 30 8.88 -2.41 -7.65
C GLU A 30 7.41 -2.18 -7.26
N ALA A 31 7.03 -0.94 -6.95
CA ALA A 31 5.64 -0.57 -6.73
C ALA A 31 4.82 -0.64 -8.02
N GLU A 32 5.37 -0.11 -9.12
CA GLU A 32 4.74 -0.14 -10.44
C GLU A 32 4.47 -1.57 -10.89
N LYS A 33 5.49 -2.44 -10.86
CA LYS A 33 5.35 -3.87 -11.21
C LYS A 33 4.24 -4.56 -10.42
N LYS A 34 4.17 -4.33 -9.10
CA LYS A 34 3.16 -4.95 -8.23
C LYS A 34 1.76 -4.43 -8.56
N LEU A 35 1.59 -3.12 -8.74
CA LEU A 35 0.31 -2.53 -9.10
C LEU A 35 -0.16 -2.96 -10.50
N LEU A 36 0.75 -3.13 -11.45
CA LEU A 36 0.44 -3.55 -12.82
C LEU A 36 0.13 -5.05 -12.96
N LEU A 37 0.22 -5.83 -11.88
CA LEU A 37 -0.21 -7.23 -11.87
C LEU A 37 -1.69 -7.37 -12.23
N PRO A 38 -2.09 -8.41 -12.98
CA PRO A 38 -3.48 -8.62 -13.41
C PRO A 38 -4.46 -8.81 -12.23
N GLU A 39 -3.97 -9.19 -11.05
CA GLU A 39 -4.76 -9.33 -9.84
C GLU A 39 -5.19 -7.99 -9.24
N ASN A 40 -4.56 -6.88 -9.64
CA ASN A 40 -4.92 -5.53 -9.20
C ASN A 40 -5.81 -4.83 -10.23
N GLU A 41 -6.83 -4.13 -9.76
CA GLU A 41 -7.77 -3.39 -10.62
C GLU A 41 -7.43 -1.89 -10.67
N HIS A 42 -8.09 -1.16 -11.57
CA HIS A 42 -8.02 0.30 -11.62
C HIS A 42 -8.42 0.91 -10.26
N GLY A 43 -7.65 1.88 -9.77
CA GLY A 43 -7.81 2.44 -8.42
C GLY A 43 -7.11 1.63 -7.32
N ALA A 44 -6.37 0.57 -7.68
CA ALA A 44 -5.48 -0.12 -6.73
C ALA A 44 -4.36 0.81 -6.27
N PHE A 45 -4.00 0.74 -5.00
CA PHE A 45 -2.98 1.65 -4.44
C PHE A 45 -2.10 1.01 -3.39
N LEU A 46 -0.94 1.61 -3.17
CA LEU A 46 -0.04 1.27 -2.07
C LEU A 46 0.73 2.50 -1.58
N ILE A 47 1.14 2.46 -0.33
CA ILE A 47 2.01 3.45 0.30
C ILE A 47 3.37 2.83 0.58
N ARG A 48 4.42 3.55 0.20
CA ARG A 48 5.82 3.17 0.39
C ARG A 48 6.63 4.29 1.04
N ASP A 49 7.75 3.95 1.64
CA ASP A 49 8.74 4.90 2.12
C ASP A 49 9.36 5.66 0.94
N SER A 50 9.60 6.96 1.11
CA SER A 50 10.35 7.74 0.13
C SER A 50 11.83 7.38 0.15
N GLU A 51 12.40 7.09 -1.03
CA GLU A 51 13.84 6.84 -1.20
C GLU A 51 14.69 8.09 -0.99
N SER A 52 14.11 9.27 -1.21
CA SER A 52 14.87 10.54 -1.26
C SER A 52 14.94 11.27 0.08
N ARG A 53 13.96 11.10 0.99
CA ARG A 53 13.95 11.80 2.29
C ARG A 53 13.50 10.87 3.40
N ARG A 54 14.29 10.82 4.47
CA ARG A 54 13.87 10.18 5.72
C ARG A 54 12.68 10.98 6.26
N ASN A 55 11.50 10.35 6.26
CA ASN A 55 10.21 10.75 6.87
C ASN A 55 9.13 11.13 5.84
N ASP A 56 9.46 11.16 4.56
CA ASP A 56 8.44 11.28 3.51
C ASP A 56 7.93 9.90 3.10
N TYR A 57 6.67 9.85 2.68
CA TYR A 57 6.05 8.67 2.09
C TYR A 57 5.69 8.94 0.62
N SER A 58 5.36 7.90 -0.10
CA SER A 58 4.90 7.99 -1.49
C SER A 58 3.71 7.07 -1.69
N LEU A 59 2.59 7.65 -2.12
CA LEU A 59 1.41 6.93 -2.55
C LEU A 59 1.56 6.60 -4.03
N SER A 60 1.36 5.34 -4.40
CA SER A 60 1.37 4.88 -5.79
C SER A 60 -0.02 4.33 -6.11
N VAL A 61 -0.63 4.80 -7.21
CA VAL A 61 -2.01 4.48 -7.58
C VAL A 61 -2.03 4.00 -9.03
N ARG A 62 -2.75 2.90 -9.30
CA ARG A 62 -2.98 2.38 -10.63
C ARG A 62 -4.12 3.13 -11.31
N ASP A 63 -3.82 3.65 -12.49
CA ASP A 63 -4.73 4.34 -13.38
C ASP A 63 -4.70 3.63 -14.75
N GLY A 64 -5.54 2.58 -14.86
CA GLY A 64 -5.59 1.72 -16.05
C GLY A 64 -4.31 0.90 -16.19
N ASP A 65 -3.54 1.19 -17.24
CA ASP A 65 -2.25 0.55 -17.54
C ASP A 65 -1.05 1.37 -17.08
N THR A 66 -1.30 2.48 -16.38
CA THR A 66 -0.25 3.35 -15.85
C THR A 66 -0.31 3.45 -14.33
N VAL A 67 0.80 3.84 -13.73
CA VAL A 67 0.88 4.08 -12.28
C VAL A 67 1.30 5.52 -12.04
N LYS A 68 0.51 6.22 -11.21
CA LYS A 68 0.80 7.59 -10.78
C LYS A 68 1.38 7.56 -9.37
N HIS A 69 2.33 8.45 -9.12
CA HIS A 69 3.00 8.55 -7.81
C HIS A 69 2.80 9.93 -7.22
N TYR A 70 2.29 9.95 -5.99
CA TYR A 70 2.04 11.14 -5.21
C TYR A 70 2.97 11.16 -4.01
N ARG A 71 3.56 12.33 -3.75
CA ARG A 71 4.45 12.50 -2.61
C ARG A 71 3.64 12.89 -1.39
N ILE A 72 3.70 12.06 -0.35
CA ILE A 72 3.15 12.39 0.96
C ILE A 72 4.26 13.01 1.79
N ARG A 73 4.09 14.26 2.19
CA ARG A 73 5.01 14.97 3.08
C ARG A 73 4.48 14.95 4.50
N GLN A 74 5.40 14.90 5.46
CA GLN A 74 5.09 15.05 6.87
C GLN A 74 5.27 16.52 7.28
N LEU A 75 4.33 17.06 8.07
CA LEU A 75 4.47 18.36 8.74
C LEU A 75 5.29 18.18 10.02
N ASP A 76 5.93 19.27 10.47
CA ASP A 76 6.65 19.30 11.74
C ASP A 76 5.73 19.05 12.96
N ASP A 77 4.45 19.40 12.84
CA ASP A 77 3.40 19.15 13.85
C ASP A 77 2.90 17.69 13.88
N GLY A 78 3.45 16.82 13.02
CA GLY A 78 3.12 15.39 12.97
C GLY A 78 2.01 14.98 12.00
N GLY A 79 1.47 15.92 11.21
CA GLY A 79 0.47 15.63 10.16
C GLY A 79 1.07 15.16 8.83
N PHE A 80 0.21 14.69 7.91
CA PHE A 80 0.55 14.20 6.57
C PHE A 80 -0.26 14.91 5.50
N PHE A 81 0.34 15.22 4.35
CA PHE A 81 -0.38 15.84 3.23
C PHE A 81 0.22 15.47 1.88
N ILE A 82 -0.63 15.42 0.85
CA ILE A 82 -0.24 15.30 -0.56
C ILE A 82 -0.36 16.68 -1.22
N ALA A 83 -1.57 17.24 -1.21
CA ALA A 83 -1.84 18.62 -1.57
C ALA A 83 -1.79 19.51 -0.32
N ARG A 84 -1.21 20.72 -0.41
CA ARG A 84 -1.17 21.68 0.72
C ARG A 84 -2.56 22.10 1.24
N ARG A 85 -3.61 21.77 0.50
CA ARG A 85 -5.01 22.07 0.78
C ARG A 85 -5.57 21.20 1.91
N THR A 86 -5.07 19.97 2.01
CA THR A 86 -5.69 18.93 2.82
C THR A 86 -4.61 18.23 3.64
N THR A 87 -4.71 18.36 4.96
CA THR A 87 -3.76 17.78 5.94
C THR A 87 -4.47 16.76 6.81
N PHE A 88 -3.80 15.65 7.08
CA PHE A 88 -4.32 14.51 7.82
C PHE A 88 -3.48 14.24 9.06
N ARG A 89 -4.07 13.68 10.12
CA ARG A 89 -3.32 13.30 11.32
C ARG A 89 -2.64 11.94 11.17
N THR A 90 -3.31 11.01 10.49
CA THR A 90 -2.77 9.67 10.22
C THR A 90 -2.79 9.36 8.73
N LEU A 91 -1.98 8.39 8.31
CA LEU A 91 -2.05 7.85 6.94
C LEU A 91 -3.36 7.12 6.67
N GLN A 92 -4.04 6.61 7.70
CA GLN A 92 -5.35 5.98 7.56
C GLN A 92 -6.41 7.01 7.15
N ASP A 93 -6.49 8.14 7.86
CA ASP A 93 -7.40 9.25 7.51
C ASP A 93 -7.17 9.73 6.08
N LEU A 94 -5.89 9.81 5.68
CA LEU A 94 -5.51 10.18 4.32
C LEU A 94 -6.10 9.19 3.30
N VAL A 95 -5.92 7.88 3.53
CA VAL A 95 -6.42 6.84 2.62
C VAL A 95 -7.95 6.84 2.56
N GLU A 96 -8.62 6.99 3.69
CA GLU A 96 -10.08 7.04 3.76
C GLU A 96 -10.65 8.24 2.99
N HIS A 97 -10.08 9.43 3.19
CA HIS A 97 -10.46 10.63 2.43
C HIS A 97 -10.30 10.44 0.93
N TYR A 98 -9.12 9.97 0.50
CA TYR A 98 -8.84 9.76 -0.92
C TYR A 98 -9.60 8.57 -1.54
N SER A 99 -10.20 7.72 -0.70
CA SER A 99 -11.13 6.68 -1.14
C SER A 99 -12.49 7.27 -1.49
N ASN A 100 -12.98 8.20 -0.66
CA ASN A 100 -14.26 8.85 -0.86
C ASN A 100 -14.21 9.96 -1.95
N ASP A 101 -13.16 10.79 -1.95
CA ASP A 101 -12.97 11.88 -2.90
C ASP A 101 -11.55 11.87 -3.47
N ALA A 102 -11.40 11.96 -4.79
CA ALA A 102 -10.08 11.99 -5.41
C ALA A 102 -9.28 13.25 -5.03
N ASP A 103 -9.92 14.39 -4.73
CA ASP A 103 -9.31 15.65 -4.28
C ASP A 103 -8.00 16.03 -5.03
N GLY A 104 -8.00 15.82 -6.36
CA GLY A 104 -6.86 16.09 -7.24
C GLY A 104 -5.94 14.90 -7.55
N LEU A 105 -6.26 13.69 -7.07
CA LEU A 105 -5.68 12.44 -7.58
C LEU A 105 -6.28 12.09 -8.95
N CYS A 106 -5.59 11.22 -9.69
CA CYS A 106 -6.06 10.73 -10.99
C CYS A 106 -7.35 9.91 -10.84
N VAL A 107 -7.46 9.15 -9.75
CA VAL A 107 -8.55 8.23 -9.47
C VAL A 107 -8.75 8.11 -7.96
N ASN A 108 -9.97 7.78 -7.53
CA ASN A 108 -10.26 7.44 -6.14
C ASN A 108 -9.53 6.14 -5.74
N LEU A 109 -9.05 6.11 -4.50
CA LEU A 109 -8.45 4.90 -3.92
C LEU A 109 -9.53 3.85 -3.68
N ARG A 110 -9.43 2.71 -4.36
CA ARG A 110 -10.44 1.65 -4.25
C ARG A 110 -9.99 0.52 -3.35
N LYS A 111 -8.95 -0.21 -3.77
CA LYS A 111 -8.47 -1.40 -3.08
C LYS A 111 -6.97 -1.32 -2.81
N PRO A 112 -6.50 -1.84 -1.67
CA PRO A 112 -5.06 -1.98 -1.43
C PRO A 112 -4.44 -2.93 -2.46
N CYS A 113 -3.20 -2.67 -2.86
CA CYS A 113 -2.43 -3.56 -3.72
C CYS A 113 -2.24 -4.91 -3.02
N ILE A 114 -2.41 -6.00 -3.77
CA ILE A 114 -2.19 -7.34 -3.25
C ILE A 114 -0.71 -7.49 -2.87
N GLN A 115 -0.45 -7.60 -1.56
CA GLN A 115 0.86 -7.98 -1.03
C GLN A 115 1.05 -9.47 -1.29
N VAL A 116 1.68 -9.81 -2.41
CA VAL A 116 2.25 -11.15 -2.63
C VAL A 116 3.48 -11.29 -1.71
N SER A 117 3.26 -11.22 -0.40
CA SER A 117 4.25 -11.63 0.57
C SER A 117 4.30 -13.14 0.51
N VAL A 118 5.45 -13.67 0.14
CA VAL A 118 5.70 -15.10 0.10
C VAL A 118 5.67 -15.63 1.54
N SER A 119 4.48 -15.96 2.04
CA SER A 119 4.23 -16.91 3.13
C SER A 119 2.72 -17.11 3.31
N CYS A 120 2.12 -17.85 2.40
CA CYS A 120 1.65 -19.21 2.68
C CYS A 120 0.57 -19.52 1.65
N SER A 121 0.86 -20.47 0.78
CA SER A 121 -0.13 -21.15 -0.03
C SER A 121 -1.04 -21.97 0.90
N VAL A 122 -1.99 -21.32 1.58
CA VAL A 122 -3.04 -22.01 2.35
C VAL A 122 -4.37 -21.25 2.27
N ARG A 123 -4.95 -21.16 1.07
CA ARG A 123 -6.38 -21.49 0.87
C ARG A 123 -6.70 -21.47 -0.61
N PHE A 124 -7.50 -22.45 -1.00
CA PHE A 124 -7.95 -22.79 -2.35
C PHE A 124 -7.03 -23.70 -3.18
N MET A 125 -6.68 -24.87 -2.63
CA MET A 125 -7.14 -26.06 -3.36
C MET A 125 -8.56 -26.32 -2.88
N GLY A 126 -9.54 -25.99 -3.73
CA GLY A 126 -10.90 -26.50 -3.53
C GLY A 126 -10.81 -28.01 -3.37
N VAL A 127 -11.34 -28.53 -2.26
CA VAL A 127 -11.50 -29.97 -2.09
C VAL A 127 -12.51 -30.39 -3.15
N LEU A 128 -11.98 -31.02 -4.19
CA LEU A 128 -12.71 -31.78 -5.18
C LEU A 128 -13.83 -32.55 -4.46
N ARG A 129 -15.09 -32.27 -4.80
CA ARG A 129 -16.24 -32.97 -4.19
C ARG A 129 -16.09 -34.47 -4.46
N CYS A 130 -15.85 -35.24 -3.41
CA CYS A 130 -16.03 -36.67 -3.43
C CYS A 130 -17.52 -36.98 -3.22
N LEU A 131 -18.19 -37.45 -4.27
CA LEU A 131 -19.41 -38.25 -4.16
C LEU A 131 -19.20 -39.53 -5.00
N PRO A 132 -19.93 -40.59 -4.68
CA PRO A 132 -19.50 -41.95 -4.95
C PRO A 132 -19.85 -42.30 -6.41
N TRP A 133 -18.83 -42.61 -7.20
CA TRP A 133 -18.93 -43.10 -8.60
C TRP A 133 -19.10 -41.97 -9.63
N GLY A 134 -18.02 -41.20 -9.85
CA GLY A 134 -17.86 -40.22 -10.95
C GLY A 134 -18.46 -38.83 -10.68
N LEU A 135 -17.62 -37.81 -10.38
CA LEU A 135 -18.00 -36.41 -10.09
C LEU A 135 -16.98 -35.43 -10.70
N VAL A 136 -17.29 -34.43 -11.54
CA VAL A 136 -18.15 -33.20 -11.47
C VAL A 136 -17.60 -32.10 -10.55
N CYS A 137 -17.06 -31.04 -11.17
CA CYS A 137 -16.67 -29.75 -10.56
C CYS A 137 -17.85 -29.09 -9.85
N VAL A 138 -17.58 -28.52 -8.67
CA VAL A 138 -18.29 -27.32 -8.19
C VAL A 138 -17.29 -26.19 -8.17
#